data_AF-V8G9M5-F1
#
_entry.id   AF-V8G9M5-F1
#
_cell.length_a   1.000
_cell.length_b   1.000
_cell.length_c   1.000
_cell.angle_alpha   90.00
_cell.angle_beta   90.00
_cell.angle_gamma   90.00
#
_symmetry.space_group_name_H-M   'P 1'
#
loop_
_entity.id
_entity.type
_entity.pdbx_description
1 polymer ?
#
loop_
_entity_poly.entity_id
_entity_poly.type
_entity_poly.pdbx_seq_one_letter_code
_entity_poly.pdbx_strand_id
1 'polypeptide(L)'
;MPHQFITDDTFREIFRKANVANMTAQQVEDFIRQNKYHWNHMISLDVKYNEGKEKGIQEGINIGKEEGLALGREEGSHEAMISTAKKLKARGTDIALIHDVTGLPLEIIDKL
;
A
#
# COMPACT_ATOMS: atom_id res chain seq x y z
N MET A 1 -35.26 9.62 -6.99
CA MET A 1 -34.39 8.45 -6.77
C MET A 1 -33.20 8.59 -7.72
N PRO A 2 -31.94 8.60 -7.25
CA PRO A 2 -30.78 8.83 -8.11
C PRO A 2 -30.70 7.73 -9.18
N HIS A 3 -30.51 8.12 -10.44
CA HIS A 3 -30.63 7.26 -11.62
C HIS A 3 -29.56 6.15 -11.77
N GLN A 4 -28.66 5.96 -10.79
CA GLN A 4 -27.63 4.91 -10.83
C GLN A 4 -28.07 3.56 -10.24
N PHE A 5 -29.25 3.46 -9.62
CA PHE A 5 -29.71 2.21 -8.98
C PHE A 5 -30.32 1.18 -9.95
N ILE A 6 -30.47 1.49 -11.25
CA ILE A 6 -31.18 0.66 -12.23
C ILE A 6 -30.23 -0.26 -13.03
N THR A 7 -28.91 -0.04 -12.99
CA THR A 7 -27.93 -0.81 -13.78
C THR A 7 -27.19 -1.90 -13.02
N ASP A 8 -27.48 -2.11 -11.73
CA ASP A 8 -26.86 -3.14 -10.91
C ASP A 8 -27.47 -4.52 -11.22
N ASP A 9 -26.63 -5.51 -11.55
CA ASP A 9 -27.02 -6.90 -11.79
C ASP A 9 -27.81 -7.48 -10.60
N THR A 10 -27.54 -6.99 -9.39
CA THR A 10 -28.28 -7.32 -8.16
C THR A 10 -29.77 -6.99 -8.29
N PHE A 11 -30.11 -5.81 -8.84
CA PHE A 11 -31.50 -5.38 -9.00
C PHE A 11 -32.21 -6.19 -10.09
N ARG A 12 -31.49 -6.52 -11.17
CA ARG A 12 -31.99 -7.40 -12.24
C ARG A 12 -32.26 -8.81 -11.73
N GLU A 13 -31.42 -9.33 -10.86
CA GLU A 13 -31.63 -10.65 -10.25
C GLU A 13 -32.82 -10.67 -9.29
N ILE A 14 -33.02 -9.60 -8.49
CA ILE A 14 -34.20 -9.44 -7.63
C ILE A 14 -35.48 -9.47 -8.48
N PHE A 15 -35.55 -8.67 -9.55
CA PHE A 15 -36.71 -8.68 -10.45
C PHE A 15 -36.90 -10.01 -11.17
N ARG A 16 -35.82 -10.66 -11.60
CA ARG A 16 -35.90 -11.99 -12.22
C ARG A 16 -36.48 -13.02 -11.24
N LYS A 17 -35.99 -13.06 -10.00
CA LYS A 17 -36.50 -13.98 -8.96
C LYS A 17 -37.94 -13.67 -8.59
N ALA A 18 -38.29 -12.38 -8.48
CA ALA A 18 -39.67 -11.95 -8.23
C ALA A 18 -40.64 -12.34 -9.36
N ASN A 19 -40.22 -12.19 -10.62
CA ASN A 19 -40.99 -12.63 -11.78
C ASN A 19 -41.17 -14.15 -11.80
N VAL A 20 -40.13 -14.93 -11.47
CA VAL A 20 -40.23 -16.40 -11.32
C VAL A 20 -41.18 -16.78 -10.17
N ALA A 21 -41.21 -15.98 -9.11
CA ALA A 21 -42.10 -16.18 -7.96
C ALA A 21 -43.52 -15.61 -8.17
N ASN A 22 -43.86 -15.08 -9.36
CA ASN A 22 -45.13 -14.41 -9.67
C ASN A 22 -45.52 -13.32 -8.65
N MET A 23 -44.54 -12.62 -8.09
CA MET A 23 -44.80 -11.53 -7.16
C MET A 23 -45.43 -10.35 -7.89
N THR A 24 -46.41 -9.71 -7.27
CA THR A 24 -46.95 -8.43 -7.75
C THR A 24 -45.94 -7.31 -7.54
N ALA A 25 -46.07 -6.22 -8.30
CA ALA A 25 -45.19 -5.05 -8.16
C ALA A 25 -45.15 -4.50 -6.72
N GLN A 26 -46.29 -4.51 -6.02
CA GLN A 26 -46.37 -4.07 -4.62
C GLN A 26 -45.57 -4.96 -3.68
N GLN A 27 -45.63 -6.28 -3.87
CA GLN A 27 -44.88 -7.24 -3.05
C GLN A 27 -43.36 -7.11 -3.25
N VAL A 28 -42.92 -6.79 -4.47
CA VAL A 28 -41.51 -6.52 -4.76
C VAL A 28 -41.06 -5.22 -4.10
N GLU A 29 -41.89 -4.17 -4.16
CA GLU A 29 -41.58 -2.90 -3.50
C GLU A 29 -41.49 -3.05 -1.98
N ASP A 30 -42.44 -3.76 -1.37
CA ASP A 30 -42.44 -4.02 0.08
C ASP A 30 -41.22 -4.86 0.49
N PHE A 31 -40.84 -5.85 -0.32
CA PHE A 31 -39.63 -6.64 -0.11
C PHE A 31 -38.36 -5.77 -0.14
N ILE A 32 -38.21 -4.92 -1.14
CA ILE A 32 -37.08 -3.99 -1.24
C ILE A 32 -37.08 -3.04 -0.04
N ARG A 33 -38.26 -2.52 0.35
CA ARG A 33 -38.41 -1.58 1.47
C ARG A 33 -38.01 -2.21 2.80
N GLN A 34 -38.44 -3.45 3.05
CA GLN A 34 -38.12 -4.20 4.27
C GLN A 34 -36.62 -4.51 4.37
N ASN A 35 -35.96 -4.81 3.23
CA ASN A 35 -34.55 -5.18 3.21
C ASN A 35 -33.58 -4.00 3.00
N LYS A 36 -34.09 -2.82 2.67
CA LYS A 36 -33.29 -1.63 2.35
C LYS A 36 -32.24 -1.31 3.43
N TYR A 37 -32.63 -1.34 4.70
CA TYR A 37 -31.71 -1.03 5.80
C TYR A 37 -30.57 -2.05 5.91
N HIS A 38 -30.90 -3.34 5.77
CA HIS A 38 -29.91 -4.41 5.82
C HIS A 38 -28.91 -4.31 4.66
N TRP A 39 -29.39 -4.09 3.43
CA TRP A 39 -28.51 -3.92 2.28
C TRP A 39 -27.65 -2.66 2.38
N ASN A 40 -28.24 -1.53 2.79
CA ASN A 40 -27.47 -0.31 3.00
C ASN A 40 -26.36 -0.50 4.05
N HIS A 41 -26.66 -1.24 5.13
CA HIS A 41 -25.66 -1.56 6.15
C HIS A 41 -24.54 -2.44 5.58
N MET A 42 -24.90 -3.49 4.83
CA MET A 42 -23.93 -4.39 4.19
C MET A 42 -23.02 -3.65 3.20
N ILE A 43 -23.61 -2.81 2.35
CA ILE A 43 -22.87 -1.99 1.38
C ILE A 43 -21.93 -1.02 2.11
N SER A 44 -22.40 -0.37 3.19
CA SER A 44 -21.56 0.51 3.99
C SER A 44 -20.35 -0.21 4.59
N LEU A 45 -20.55 -1.42 5.11
CA LEU A 45 -19.46 -2.25 5.63
C LEU A 45 -18.47 -2.66 4.53
N ASP A 46 -18.97 -3.09 3.37
CA ASP A 46 -18.12 -3.48 2.24
C ASP A 46 -17.29 -2.30 1.73
N VAL A 47 -17.92 -1.12 1.56
CA VAL A 47 -17.22 0.11 1.19
C VAL A 47 -16.13 0.44 2.21
N LYS A 48 -16.44 0.39 3.51
CA LYS A 48 -15.45 0.67 4.57
C LYS A 48 -14.32 -0.34 4.61
N TYR A 49 -14.63 -1.62 4.38
CA TYR A 49 -13.63 -2.68 4.29
C TYR A 49 -12.68 -2.44 3.11
N ASN A 50 -13.22 -2.14 1.92
CA ASN A 50 -12.43 -1.89 0.72
C ASN A 50 -11.59 -0.62 0.85
N GLU A 51 -12.16 0.47 1.38
CA GLU A 51 -11.41 1.71 1.70
C GLU A 51 -10.27 1.42 2.68
N GLY A 52 -10.51 0.64 3.73
CA GLY A 52 -9.49 0.27 4.72
C GLY A 52 -8.37 -0.58 4.12
N LYS A 53 -8.73 -1.54 3.27
CA LYS A 53 -7.78 -2.39 2.55
C LYS A 53 -6.91 -1.56 1.59
N GLU A 54 -7.51 -0.67 0.81
CA GLU A 54 -6.77 0.19 -0.12
C GLU A 54 -5.81 1.13 0.62
N LYS A 55 -6.27 1.76 1.71
CA LYS A 55 -5.40 2.58 2.57
C LYS A 55 -4.25 1.77 3.15
N GLY A 56 -4.52 0.58 3.69
CA GLY A 56 -3.47 -0.27 4.26
C GLY A 56 -2.41 -0.69 3.23
N ILE A 57 -2.83 -1.00 1.99
CA ILE A 57 -1.90 -1.29 0.88
C ILE A 57 -1.07 -0.04 0.55
N GLN A 58 -1.70 1.12 0.42
CA GLN A 58 -1.01 2.36 0.06
C GLN A 58 -0.01 2.80 1.13
N GLU A 59 -0.40 2.74 2.41
CA GLU A 59 0.48 3.02 3.54
C GLU A 59 1.65 2.04 3.59
N GLY A 60 1.40 0.73 3.44
CA GLY A 60 2.45 -0.29 3.41
C GLY A 60 3.46 -0.09 2.27
N ILE A 61 2.98 0.28 1.07
CA ILE A 61 3.86 0.59 -0.07
C ILE A 61 4.69 1.85 0.22
N ASN A 62 4.10 2.88 0.81
CA ASN A 62 4.80 4.14 1.08
C ASN A 62 5.90 3.92 2.13
N ILE A 63 5.57 3.28 3.25
CA ILE A 63 6.54 2.95 4.31
C ILE A 63 7.67 2.09 3.76
N GLY A 64 7.33 1.02 3.04
CA GLY A 64 8.34 0.12 2.46
C GLY A 64 9.27 0.82 1.46
N LYS A 65 8.76 1.78 0.68
CA LYS A 65 9.57 2.59 -0.23
C LYS A 65 10.49 3.54 0.53
N GLU A 66 9.98 4.24 1.54
CA GLU A 66 10.77 5.18 2.33
C GLU A 66 11.89 4.47 3.09
N GLU A 67 11.58 3.37 3.78
CA GLU A 67 12.58 2.55 4.49
C GLU A 67 13.60 1.96 3.53
N GLY A 68 13.17 1.40 2.40
CA GLY A 68 14.05 0.83 1.39
C GLY A 68 14.99 1.86 0.76
N LEU A 69 14.50 3.08 0.48
CA LEU A 69 15.32 4.17 -0.04
C LEU A 69 16.33 4.68 0.99
N ALA A 70 15.93 4.77 2.26
CA ALA A 70 16.81 5.20 3.34
C ALA A 70 17.95 4.19 3.55
N LEU A 71 17.62 2.91 3.70
CA LEU A 71 18.60 1.84 3.87
C LEU A 71 19.54 1.75 2.66
N GLY A 72 18.99 1.75 1.43
CA GLY A 72 19.81 1.68 0.22
C GLY A 72 20.75 2.87 0.05
N ARG A 73 20.34 4.08 0.49
CA ARG A 73 21.21 5.25 0.49
C ARG A 73 22.33 5.15 1.53
N GLU A 74 22.01 4.67 2.72
CA GLU A 74 23.00 4.49 3.79
C GLU A 74 24.04 3.42 3.42
N GLU A 75 23.58 2.24 2.99
CA GLU A 75 24.45 1.15 2.53
C GLU A 75 25.31 1.59 1.35
N GLY A 76 24.71 2.22 0.32
CA GLY A 76 25.45 2.69 -0.84
C GLY A 76 26.48 3.78 -0.51
N SER A 77 26.15 4.68 0.42
CA SER A 77 27.11 5.69 0.91
C SER A 77 28.27 5.02 1.66
N HIS A 78 27.97 4.07 2.54
CA HIS A 78 28.97 3.34 3.30
C HIS A 78 29.91 2.53 2.38
N GLU A 79 29.35 1.80 1.41
CA GLU A 79 30.15 1.07 0.41
C GLU A 79 31.03 2.01 -0.43
N ALA A 80 30.52 3.18 -0.81
CA ALA A 80 31.30 4.20 -1.52
C ALA A 80 32.47 4.74 -0.68
N MET A 81 32.25 4.97 0.63
CA MET A 81 33.30 5.38 1.57
C MET A 81 34.38 4.30 1.68
N ILE A 82 33.99 3.03 1.84
CA ILE A 82 34.91 1.88 1.90
C ILE A 82 35.71 1.73 0.61
N SER A 83 35.05 1.82 -0.55
CA SER A 83 35.69 1.75 -1.87
C SER A 83 36.71 2.88 -2.07
N THR A 84 36.36 4.09 -1.61
CA THR A 84 37.25 5.25 -1.66
C THR A 84 38.46 5.07 -0.74
N ALA A 85 38.24 4.65 0.50
CA ALA A 85 39.31 4.37 1.46
C ALA A 85 40.30 3.31 0.94
N LYS A 86 39.80 2.20 0.36
CA LYS A 86 40.66 1.18 -0.28
C LYS A 86 41.54 1.77 -1.37
N LYS A 87 40.99 2.61 -2.24
CA LYS A 87 41.75 3.26 -3.33
C LYS A 87 42.79 4.24 -2.79
N LEU A 88 42.49 5.00 -1.74
CA LEU A 88 43.43 5.93 -1.12
C LEU A 88 44.57 5.18 -0.41
N LYS A 89 44.25 4.11 0.34
CA LYS A 89 45.23 3.26 1.01
C LYS A 89 46.17 2.59 0.00
N ALA A 90 45.64 2.07 -1.10
CA ALA A 90 46.45 1.50 -2.19
C ALA A 90 47.42 2.51 -2.84
N ARG A 91 47.13 3.82 -2.74
CA ARG A 91 47.99 4.90 -3.21
C ARG A 91 49.00 5.37 -2.17
N GLY A 92 49.05 4.73 -1.00
CA GLY A 92 49.94 5.11 0.11
C GLY A 92 49.51 6.41 0.81
N THR A 93 48.22 6.76 0.77
CA THR A 93 47.71 7.92 1.50
C THR A 93 47.74 7.63 3.00
N ASP A 94 48.10 8.64 3.80
CA ASP A 94 48.15 8.52 5.26
C ASP A 94 46.79 8.13 5.87
N ILE A 95 46.81 7.25 6.88
CA ILE A 95 45.60 6.68 7.48
C ILE A 95 44.75 7.75 8.16
N ALA A 96 45.38 8.75 8.82
CA ALA A 96 44.64 9.84 9.47
C ALA A 96 43.92 10.69 8.42
N LEU A 97 44.55 10.97 7.28
CA LEU A 97 43.91 11.69 6.19
C LEU A 97 42.75 10.88 5.56
N ILE A 98 42.88 9.56 5.44
CA ILE A 98 41.78 8.70 4.96
C ILE A 98 40.60 8.75 5.94
N HIS A 99 40.87 8.72 7.25
CA HIS A 99 39.85 8.88 8.29
C HIS A 99 39.12 10.22 8.16
N ASP A 100 39.85 11.32 8.03
CA ASP A 100 39.26 12.66 7.91
C ASP A 100 38.38 12.80 6.65
N VAL A 101 38.82 12.23 5.52
CA VAL A 101 38.09 12.35 4.24
C VAL A 101 36.89 11.40 4.17
N THR A 102 37.03 10.18 4.67
CA THR A 102 35.99 9.14 4.53
C THR A 102 35.13 8.98 5.76
N GLY A 103 35.47 9.57 6.90
CA GLY A 103 34.75 9.40 8.17
C GLY A 103 34.76 7.98 8.74
N LEU A 104 35.51 7.06 8.13
CA LEU A 104 35.60 5.67 8.59
C LEU A 104 36.51 5.56 9.81
N PRO A 105 36.17 4.74 10.82
CA PRO A 105 37.04 4.48 11.96
C PRO A 105 38.43 4.00 11.54
N LEU A 106 39.46 4.42 12.28
CA LEU A 106 40.85 4.04 12.00
C LEU A 106 41.03 2.52 12.01
N GLU A 107 40.35 1.79 12.90
CA GLU A 107 40.42 0.33 12.97
C GLU A 107 39.83 -0.35 11.73
N ILE A 108 38.85 0.27 11.09
CA ILE A 108 38.30 -0.24 9.82
C ILE A 108 39.32 0.00 8.72
N ILE A 109 39.85 1.22 8.60
CA ILE A 109 40.82 1.59 7.56
C ILE A 109 42.08 0.73 7.63
N ASP A 110 42.59 0.44 8.83
CA ASP A 110 43.77 -0.41 9.02
C ASP A 110 43.55 -1.84 8.49
N LYS A 111 42.30 -2.34 8.55
CA LYS A 111 41.89 -3.66 8.06
C LYS A 111 41.49 -3.71 6.58
N LEU A 112 41.32 -2.58 5.91
CA LEU A 112 40.98 -2.49 4.47
C LEU A 112 42.14 -2.89 3.54
#